data_AF-A0A812LD89-F1
#
_entry.id   AF-A0A812LD89-F1
#
_cell.length_a   1.000
_cell.length_b   1.000
_cell.length_c   1.000
_cell.angle_alpha   90.00
_cell.angle_beta   90.00
_cell.angle_gamma   90.00
#
_symmetry.space_group_name_H-M   'P 1'
#
loop_
_entity.id
_entity.type
_entity.pdbx_description
1 polymer ?
#
loop_
_entity_poly.entity_id
_entity_poly.type
_entity_poly.pdbx_seq_one_letter_code
_entity_poly.pdbx_strand_id
1 'polypeptide(L)'
;MVGVGARVADGRLLGSLQSFQEIFESFPMQKSVGKLLYKYCFPCTFLVPFAVEPFLAQLGPYNVGSMLIRSNARLRGENAERALELSEMEQGRYADVVFNLILVACIPFIAPAYMAWTYGTFLLSHLYIYFYDHWKTLRWARKFYFSSDEVHWFGQQLLCLPLGLLAASAVFKLNQMSGGVHGGLGSGVLKGPKLWGAMAAAFIVHVVVHLALSPGAQNTKFNLRSVLLH
;
A
#
# COMPACT_ATOMS: atom_id res chain seq x y z
N MET A 1 -19.08 -5.95 -20.51
CA MET A 1 -19.52 -4.54 -20.69
C MET A 1 -19.87 -4.22 -22.14
N VAL A 2 -19.08 -4.65 -23.13
CA VAL A 2 -19.40 -4.43 -24.56
C VAL A 2 -20.73 -5.09 -24.97
N GLY A 3 -20.98 -6.33 -24.54
CA GLY A 3 -22.25 -7.03 -24.83
C GLY A 3 -23.50 -6.49 -24.12
N VAL A 4 -23.37 -5.52 -23.22
CA VAL A 4 -24.51 -4.89 -22.50
C VAL A 4 -24.88 -3.54 -23.14
N GLY A 5 -24.24 -3.16 -24.25
CA GLY A 5 -24.51 -1.88 -24.93
C GLY A 5 -24.07 -0.66 -24.13
N ALA A 6 -23.07 -0.79 -23.26
CA ALA A 6 -22.57 0.33 -22.45
C ALA A 6 -22.06 1.48 -23.35
N ARG A 7 -22.47 2.71 -23.01
CA ARG A 7 -22.09 3.93 -23.72
C ARG A 7 -21.14 4.78 -22.89
N VAL A 8 -20.27 5.51 -23.59
CA VAL A 8 -19.43 6.57 -23.02
C VAL A 8 -20.26 7.85 -22.80
N ALA A 9 -19.70 8.83 -22.09
CA ALA A 9 -20.39 10.07 -21.73
C ALA A 9 -20.86 10.89 -22.95
N ASP A 10 -20.22 10.71 -24.10
CA ASP A 10 -20.57 11.31 -25.38
C ASP A 10 -21.62 10.51 -26.18
N GLY A 11 -22.16 9.43 -25.60
CA GLY A 11 -23.19 8.59 -26.21
C GLY A 11 -22.66 7.55 -27.21
N ARG A 12 -21.36 7.52 -27.52
CA ARG A 12 -20.76 6.47 -28.37
C ARG A 12 -20.79 5.11 -27.66
N LEU A 13 -20.77 4.02 -28.41
CA LEU A 13 -20.71 2.68 -27.84
C LEU A 13 -19.28 2.40 -27.36
N LEU A 14 -19.12 1.72 -26.22
CA LEU A 14 -17.81 1.34 -25.70
C LEU A 14 -17.00 0.50 -26.72
N GLY A 15 -17.69 -0.31 -27.54
CA GLY A 15 -17.07 -1.09 -28.62
C GLY A 15 -16.59 -0.29 -29.83
N SER A 16 -16.98 0.98 -29.94
CA SER A 16 -16.53 1.87 -31.04
C SER A 16 -15.24 2.65 -30.73
N LEU A 17 -14.72 2.53 -29.52
CA LEU A 17 -13.46 3.17 -29.13
C LEU A 17 -12.29 2.37 -29.70
N GLN A 18 -11.38 3.02 -30.42
CA GLN A 18 -10.26 2.37 -31.10
C GLN A 18 -8.96 2.43 -30.29
N SER A 19 -8.83 3.40 -29.39
CA SER A 19 -7.60 3.56 -28.60
C SER A 19 -7.73 2.99 -27.18
N PHE A 20 -6.66 2.36 -26.69
CA PHE A 20 -6.59 1.88 -25.31
C PHE A 20 -6.83 3.00 -24.30
N GLN A 21 -6.29 4.20 -24.58
CA GLN A 21 -6.44 5.36 -23.70
C GLN A 21 -7.92 5.76 -23.55
N GLU A 22 -8.68 5.85 -24.65
CA GLU A 22 -10.11 6.17 -24.58
C GLU A 22 -10.92 5.09 -23.84
N ILE A 23 -10.59 3.82 -24.06
CA ILE A 23 -11.26 2.70 -23.37
C ILE A 23 -10.97 2.77 -21.87
N PHE A 24 -9.72 2.98 -21.48
CA PHE A 24 -9.31 3.05 -20.08
C PHE A 24 -9.88 4.30 -19.38
N GLU A 25 -9.91 5.43 -20.06
CA GLU A 25 -10.47 6.68 -19.52
C GLU A 25 -12.01 6.69 -19.48
N SER A 26 -12.66 5.74 -20.16
CA SER A 26 -14.12 5.64 -20.15
C SER A 26 -14.68 5.39 -18.74
N PHE A 27 -15.74 6.12 -18.40
CA PHE A 27 -16.41 5.99 -17.11
C PHE A 27 -16.87 4.55 -16.78
N PRO A 28 -17.46 3.77 -17.71
CA PRO A 28 -17.84 2.38 -17.43
C PRO A 28 -16.63 1.51 -17.05
N MET A 29 -15.49 1.69 -17.73
CA MET A 29 -14.28 0.94 -17.42
C MET A 29 -13.74 1.31 -16.04
N GLN A 30 -13.55 2.60 -15.77
CA GLN A 30 -13.07 3.09 -14.47
C GLN A 30 -13.96 2.64 -13.30
N LYS A 31 -15.29 2.64 -13.50
CA LYS A 31 -16.24 2.17 -12.50
C LYS A 31 -16.13 0.66 -12.26
N SER A 32 -15.97 -0.13 -13.31
CA SER A 32 -15.83 -1.60 -13.20
C SER A 32 -14.54 -1.99 -12.50
N VAL A 33 -13.42 -1.46 -12.99
CA VAL A 33 -12.10 -1.77 -12.42
C VAL A 33 -12.01 -1.22 -11.00
N GLY A 34 -12.59 -0.05 -10.74
CA GLY A 34 -12.69 0.51 -9.40
C GLY A 34 -13.47 -0.35 -8.42
N LYS A 35 -14.60 -0.91 -8.84
CA LYS A 35 -15.37 -1.84 -8.01
C LYS A 35 -14.56 -3.10 -7.69
N LEU A 36 -13.80 -3.62 -8.67
CA LEU A 36 -12.97 -4.80 -8.48
C LEU A 36 -11.79 -4.51 -7.54
N LEU A 37 -11.10 -3.39 -7.75
CA LEU A 37 -10.01 -2.94 -6.90
C LEU A 37 -10.47 -2.68 -5.46
N TYR A 38 -11.61 -2.02 -5.28
CA TYR A 38 -12.19 -1.82 -3.94
C TYR A 38 -12.47 -3.16 -3.23
N LYS A 39 -13.08 -4.12 -3.93
CA LYS A 39 -13.34 -5.47 -3.37
C LYS A 39 -12.07 -6.24 -3.03
N TYR A 40 -11.01 -6.02 -3.80
CA TYR A 40 -9.71 -6.60 -3.52
C TYR A 40 -9.11 -5.97 -2.26
N CYS A 41 -9.07 -4.63 -2.21
CA CYS A 41 -8.51 -3.88 -1.09
C CYS A 41 -9.27 -4.13 0.23
N PHE A 42 -10.60 -4.02 0.23
CA PHE A 42 -11.41 -4.18 1.43
C PHE A 42 -12.47 -5.28 1.27
N PRO A 43 -12.59 -6.22 2.23
CA PRO A 43 -11.82 -6.30 3.49
C PRO A 43 -10.48 -7.07 3.35
N CYS A 44 -10.25 -7.71 2.21
CA CYS A 44 -9.27 -8.79 2.07
C CYS A 44 -7.81 -8.38 2.23
N THR A 45 -7.38 -7.22 1.72
CA THR A 45 -5.98 -6.80 1.83
C THR A 45 -5.76 -5.87 3.02
N PHE A 46 -6.68 -4.95 3.26
CA PHE A 46 -6.50 -3.93 4.29
C PHE A 46 -6.75 -4.42 5.71
N LEU A 47 -7.63 -5.41 5.92
CA LEU A 47 -8.11 -5.76 7.25
C LEU A 47 -7.97 -7.23 7.59
N VAL A 48 -8.41 -8.13 6.72
CA VAL A 48 -8.50 -9.57 7.03
C VAL A 48 -7.17 -10.19 7.51
N PRO A 49 -6.00 -9.93 6.88
CA PRO A 49 -4.75 -10.56 7.31
C PRO A 49 -4.40 -10.16 8.75
N PHE A 50 -4.58 -8.87 9.08
CA PHE A 50 -4.31 -8.32 10.41
C PHE A 50 -5.35 -8.75 11.45
N ALA A 51 -6.61 -8.91 11.06
CA ALA A 51 -7.67 -9.36 11.95
C ALA A 51 -7.55 -10.86 12.27
N VAL A 52 -7.06 -11.66 11.33
CA VAL A 52 -6.86 -13.11 11.49
C VAL A 52 -5.56 -13.42 12.24
N GLU A 53 -4.53 -12.58 12.10
CA GLU A 53 -3.24 -12.71 12.77
C GLU A 53 -3.33 -13.07 14.27
N PRO A 54 -4.05 -12.33 15.15
CA PRO A 54 -4.11 -12.65 16.58
C PRO A 54 -4.56 -14.08 16.88
N PHE A 55 -5.43 -14.64 16.03
CA PHE A 55 -5.93 -15.99 16.20
C PHE A 55 -4.89 -17.03 15.77
N LEU A 56 -4.27 -16.82 14.61
CA LEU A 56 -3.36 -17.81 14.03
C LEU A 56 -1.94 -17.72 14.56
N ALA A 57 -1.39 -16.52 14.74
CA ALA A 57 0.01 -16.32 15.11
C ALA A 57 0.24 -16.20 16.62
N GLN A 58 -0.82 -15.97 17.43
CA GLN A 58 -0.68 -15.79 18.88
C GLN A 58 -1.50 -16.83 19.64
N LEU A 59 -2.83 -16.85 19.47
CA LEU A 59 -3.67 -17.81 20.19
C LEU A 59 -3.41 -19.26 19.76
N GLY A 60 -3.16 -19.51 18.48
CA GLY A 60 -2.82 -20.83 17.95
C GLY A 60 -1.60 -21.45 18.64
N PRO A 61 -0.39 -20.85 18.52
CA PRO A 61 0.82 -21.33 19.16
C PRO A 61 0.69 -21.44 20.68
N TYR A 62 0.03 -20.48 21.33
CA TYR A 62 -0.19 -20.53 22.77
C TYR A 62 -1.02 -21.76 23.20
N ASN A 63 -2.11 -22.04 22.48
CA ASN A 63 -2.95 -23.20 22.76
C ASN A 63 -2.20 -24.52 22.49
N VAL A 64 -1.44 -24.59 21.39
CA VAL A 64 -0.62 -25.76 21.06
C VAL A 64 0.47 -26.00 22.11
N GLY A 65 1.20 -24.96 22.51
CA GLY A 65 2.21 -25.03 23.56
C GLY A 65 1.62 -25.45 24.91
N SER A 66 0.47 -24.90 25.26
CA SER A 66 -0.28 -25.28 26.47
C SER A 66 -0.70 -26.75 26.45
N MET A 67 -1.20 -27.25 25.32
CA MET A 67 -1.55 -28.66 25.15
C MET A 67 -0.33 -29.57 25.24
N LEU A 68 0.80 -29.16 24.68
CA LEU A 68 2.05 -29.91 24.69
C LEU A 68 2.61 -30.07 26.11
N ILE A 69 2.64 -28.99 26.90
CA ILE A 69 3.11 -29.01 28.30
C ILE A 69 2.20 -29.89 29.16
N ARG A 70 0.87 -29.82 28.95
CA ARG A 70 -0.10 -30.64 29.68
C ARG A 70 0.02 -32.12 29.36
N SER A 71 0.41 -32.46 28.12
CA SER A 71 0.46 -33.84 27.64
C SER A 71 1.79 -34.54 27.95
N ASN A 72 2.87 -33.80 28.19
CA ASN A 72 4.21 -34.37 28.37
C ASN A 72 4.87 -33.94 29.69
N ALA A 73 4.88 -34.84 30.67
CA ALA A 73 5.48 -34.60 31.99
C ALA A 73 6.99 -34.30 31.97
N ARG A 74 7.70 -34.54 30.85
CA ARG A 74 9.13 -34.22 30.68
C ARG A 74 9.37 -32.73 30.42
N LEU A 75 8.38 -32.00 29.93
CA LEU A 75 8.48 -30.56 29.69
C LEU A 75 8.14 -29.79 30.97
N ARG A 76 9.16 -29.52 31.79
CA ARG A 76 9.05 -28.76 33.04
C ARG A 76 10.14 -27.69 33.13
N GLY A 77 9.93 -26.70 33.99
CA GLY A 77 10.85 -25.59 34.21
C GLY A 77 11.06 -24.76 32.96
N GLU A 78 12.30 -24.42 32.65
CA GLU A 78 12.69 -23.57 31.52
C GLU A 78 12.15 -24.06 30.16
N ASN A 79 12.08 -25.38 29.96
CA ASN A 79 11.55 -25.95 28.71
C ASN A 79 10.04 -25.68 28.52
N ALA A 80 9.28 -25.59 29.63
CA ALA A 80 7.87 -25.23 29.59
C ALA A 80 7.70 -23.73 29.30
N GLU A 81 8.56 -22.89 29.88
CA GLU A 81 8.57 -21.45 29.60
C GLU A 81 8.90 -21.17 28.13
N ARG A 82 9.91 -21.84 27.57
CA ARG A 82 10.27 -21.76 26.15
C ARG A 82 9.14 -22.22 25.22
N ALA A 83 8.37 -23.22 25.62
CA ALA A 83 7.24 -23.71 24.83
C ALA A 83 6.02 -22.74 24.84
N LEU A 84 5.96 -21.82 25.79
CA LEU A 84 4.95 -20.74 25.85
C LEU A 84 5.54 -19.38 25.48
N GLU A 85 6.76 -19.37 24.94
CA GLU A 85 7.45 -18.14 24.61
C GLU A 85 6.71 -17.40 23.49
N LEU A 86 6.46 -16.12 23.73
CA LEU A 86 5.81 -15.23 22.77
C LEU A 86 6.72 -14.97 21.57
N SER A 87 6.11 -14.77 20.40
CA SER A 87 6.85 -14.43 19.20
C SER A 87 7.50 -13.05 19.30
N GLU A 88 8.61 -12.89 18.58
CA GLU A 88 9.24 -11.59 18.38
C GLU A 88 8.39 -10.77 17.40
N MET A 89 8.49 -9.43 17.49
CA MET A 89 7.68 -8.57 16.62
C MET A 89 8.19 -8.67 15.18
N GLU A 90 7.35 -9.24 14.32
CA GLU A 90 7.56 -9.32 12.87
C GLU A 90 7.66 -7.93 12.24
N GLN A 91 8.82 -7.63 11.63
CA GLN A 91 9.04 -6.39 10.88
C GLN A 91 8.31 -6.38 9.51
N GLY A 92 7.83 -7.52 9.04
CA GLY A 92 7.08 -7.65 7.78
C GLY A 92 5.85 -6.72 7.69
N ARG A 93 5.30 -6.31 8.84
CA ARG A 93 4.16 -5.38 8.93
C ARG A 93 4.41 -4.04 8.23
N TYR A 94 5.66 -3.56 8.21
CA TYR A 94 6.00 -2.35 7.46
C TYR A 94 5.82 -2.52 5.96
N ALA A 95 6.20 -3.68 5.42
CA ALA A 95 6.03 -3.99 4.01
C ALA A 95 4.54 -4.07 3.65
N ASP A 96 3.70 -4.66 4.52
CA ASP A 96 2.25 -4.76 4.29
C ASP A 96 1.58 -3.37 4.27
N VAL A 97 1.95 -2.48 5.19
CA VAL A 97 1.45 -1.10 5.22
C VAL A 97 1.87 -0.32 3.97
N VAL A 98 3.13 -0.45 3.55
CA VAL A 98 3.62 0.17 2.30
C VAL A 98 2.87 -0.39 1.09
N PHE A 99 2.62 -1.70 1.05
CA PHE A 99 1.87 -2.32 -0.04
C PHE A 99 0.43 -1.80 -0.09
N ASN A 100 -0.23 -1.64 1.05
CA ASN A 100 -1.56 -1.03 1.13
C ASN A 100 -1.54 0.42 0.61
N LEU A 101 -0.51 1.20 0.93
CA LEU A 101 -0.33 2.54 0.40
C LEU A 101 -0.12 2.56 -1.12
N ILE A 102 0.62 1.60 -1.69
CA ILE A 102 0.77 1.47 -3.15
C ILE A 102 -0.59 1.20 -3.81
N LEU A 103 -1.41 0.31 -3.24
CA LEU A 103 -2.76 0.04 -3.77
C LEU A 103 -3.63 1.29 -3.75
N VAL A 104 -3.60 2.05 -2.67
CA VAL A 104 -4.32 3.33 -2.53
C VAL A 104 -3.79 4.37 -3.51
N ALA A 105 -2.47 4.46 -3.70
CA ALA A 105 -1.83 5.37 -4.65
C ALA A 105 -2.21 5.10 -6.10
N CYS A 106 -2.59 3.87 -6.44
CA CYS A 106 -3.06 3.49 -7.77
C CYS A 106 -4.53 3.89 -8.03
N ILE A 107 -5.33 4.16 -7.00
CA ILE A 107 -6.78 4.42 -7.14
C ILE A 107 -7.09 5.66 -7.98
N PRO A 108 -6.37 6.80 -7.83
CA PRO A 108 -6.63 7.95 -8.69
C PRO A 108 -6.46 7.66 -10.18
N PHE A 109 -5.56 6.76 -10.58
CA PHE A 109 -5.44 6.38 -12.00
C PHE A 109 -6.67 5.65 -12.52
N ILE A 110 -7.20 4.73 -11.72
CA ILE A 110 -8.11 3.69 -12.19
C ILE A 110 -9.57 4.03 -11.91
N ALA A 111 -9.87 4.64 -10.76
CA ALA A 111 -11.20 4.52 -10.16
C ALA A 111 -11.62 5.72 -9.28
N PRO A 112 -11.77 6.93 -9.85
CA PRO A 112 -12.18 8.10 -9.06
C PRO A 112 -13.54 7.90 -8.36
N ALA A 113 -14.45 7.10 -8.94
CA ALA A 113 -15.78 6.85 -8.38
C ALA A 113 -15.78 6.11 -7.02
N TYR A 114 -14.76 5.30 -6.74
CA TYR A 114 -14.63 4.54 -5.49
C TYR A 114 -13.56 5.12 -4.54
N MET A 115 -13.01 6.29 -4.87
CA MET A 115 -11.90 6.90 -4.14
C MET A 115 -12.26 7.16 -2.68
N ALA A 116 -13.38 7.87 -2.42
CA ALA A 116 -13.80 8.20 -1.05
C ALA A 116 -14.04 6.94 -0.19
N TRP A 117 -14.71 5.94 -0.75
CA TRP A 117 -14.97 4.67 -0.07
C TRP A 117 -13.68 3.90 0.24
N THR A 118 -12.75 3.87 -0.71
CA THR A 118 -11.50 3.14 -0.51
C THR A 118 -10.58 3.86 0.47
N TYR A 119 -10.52 5.18 0.45
CA TYR A 119 -9.76 5.96 1.44
C TYR A 119 -10.37 5.88 2.83
N GLY A 120 -11.71 5.90 2.95
CA GLY A 120 -12.39 5.74 4.23
C GLY A 120 -12.15 4.36 4.85
N THR A 121 -12.26 3.29 4.05
CA THR A 121 -11.97 1.92 4.51
C THR A 121 -10.49 1.68 4.78
N PHE A 122 -9.60 2.27 3.99
CA PHE A 122 -8.16 2.28 4.25
C PHE A 122 -7.83 2.91 5.60
N LEU A 123 -8.36 4.11 5.87
CA LEU A 123 -8.16 4.83 7.13
C LEU A 123 -8.68 4.02 8.33
N LEU A 124 -9.91 3.49 8.22
CA LEU A 124 -10.49 2.67 9.27
C LEU A 124 -9.66 1.41 9.55
N SER A 125 -9.18 0.74 8.49
CA SER A 125 -8.36 -0.45 8.63
C SER A 125 -7.00 -0.12 9.26
N HIS A 126 -6.36 0.98 8.88
CA HIS A 126 -5.09 1.41 9.47
C HIS A 126 -5.23 1.88 10.91
N LEU A 127 -6.37 2.47 11.27
CA LEU A 127 -6.68 2.78 12.66
C LEU A 127 -6.78 1.50 13.50
N TYR A 128 -7.47 0.47 12.98
CA TYR A 128 -7.50 -0.85 13.61
C TYR A 128 -6.10 -1.45 13.76
N ILE A 129 -5.30 -1.46 12.68
CA ILE A 129 -3.93 -1.99 12.68
C ILE A 129 -3.08 -1.25 13.71
N TYR A 130 -3.18 0.08 13.77
CA TYR A 130 -2.46 0.89 14.75
C TYR A 130 -2.79 0.48 16.20
N PHE A 131 -4.08 0.37 16.54
CA PHE A 131 -4.48 -0.04 17.89
C PHE A 131 -4.09 -1.49 18.20
N TYR A 132 -4.23 -2.39 17.22
CA TYR A 132 -3.82 -3.77 17.38
C TYR A 132 -2.31 -3.89 17.60
N ASP A 133 -1.49 -3.17 16.83
CA ASP A 133 -0.03 -3.21 16.94
C ASP A 133 0.45 -2.57 18.23
N HIS A 134 -0.21 -1.48 18.63
CA HIS A 134 0.03 -0.87 19.92
C HIS A 134 -0.29 -1.83 21.07
N TRP A 135 -1.41 -2.55 21.00
CA TRP A 135 -1.73 -3.58 22.00
C TRP A 135 -0.70 -4.71 21.98
N LYS A 136 -0.40 -5.24 20.79
CA LYS A 136 0.51 -6.39 20.58
C LYS A 136 1.92 -6.08 21.08
N THR A 137 2.45 -4.90 20.77
CA THR A 137 3.77 -4.45 21.25
C THR A 137 3.82 -4.37 22.78
N LEU A 138 2.75 -3.91 23.44
CA LEU A 138 2.71 -3.78 24.90
C LEU A 138 2.45 -5.09 25.66
N ARG A 139 1.74 -6.05 25.05
CA ARG A 139 1.25 -7.24 25.76
C ARG A 139 1.81 -8.56 25.27
N TRP A 140 2.12 -8.68 23.99
CA TRP A 140 2.36 -9.96 23.31
C TRP A 140 3.72 -10.04 22.59
N ALA A 141 4.56 -9.02 22.66
CA ALA A 141 5.92 -9.06 22.11
C ALA A 141 6.92 -9.45 23.19
N ARG A 142 7.73 -10.50 22.96
CA ARG A 142 8.79 -10.91 23.90
C ARG A 142 9.90 -9.85 23.99
N LYS A 143 10.39 -9.44 22.82
CA LYS A 143 11.49 -8.49 22.65
C LYS A 143 11.19 -7.62 21.45
N PHE A 144 11.49 -6.34 21.57
CA PHE A 144 11.50 -5.44 20.44
C PHE A 144 12.65 -4.44 20.60
N TYR A 145 13.53 -4.41 19.60
CA TYR A 145 14.69 -3.53 19.60
C TYR A 145 14.32 -2.21 18.92
N PHE A 146 13.96 -1.21 19.72
CA PHE A 146 13.75 0.17 19.24
C PHE A 146 15.06 0.95 19.06
N SER A 147 16.22 0.31 19.25
CA SER A 147 17.49 1.03 19.44
C SER A 147 18.13 1.59 18.17
N SER A 148 17.54 1.35 16.98
CA SER A 148 18.05 1.88 15.72
C SER A 148 16.94 2.50 14.88
N ASP A 149 17.19 3.69 14.37
CA ASP A 149 16.31 4.38 13.41
C ASP A 149 16.39 3.76 12.01
N GLU A 150 17.21 2.72 11.78
CA GLU A 150 17.38 2.09 10.47
C GLU A 150 16.05 1.66 9.83
N VAL A 151 15.17 1.02 10.61
CA VAL A 151 13.87 0.57 10.10
C VAL A 151 12.97 1.76 9.76
N HIS A 152 13.04 2.83 10.55
CA HIS A 152 12.32 4.07 10.27
C HIS A 152 12.80 4.69 8.96
N TRP A 153 14.12 4.82 8.78
CA TRP A 153 14.71 5.36 7.55
C TRP A 153 14.39 4.51 6.33
N PHE A 154 14.49 3.18 6.45
CA PHE A 154 14.14 2.27 5.38
C PHE A 154 12.65 2.37 5.01
N GLY A 155 11.77 2.44 6.01
CA GLY A 155 10.34 2.67 5.80
C GLY A 155 10.08 3.98 5.06
N GLN A 156 10.76 5.07 5.44
CA GLN A 156 10.65 6.36 4.75
C GLN A 156 11.14 6.26 3.29
N GLN A 157 12.25 5.57 3.03
CA GLN A 157 12.73 5.33 1.67
C GLN A 157 11.72 4.54 0.84
N LEU A 158 11.10 3.49 1.40
CA LEU A 158 10.08 2.70 0.72
C LEU A 158 8.83 3.52 0.38
N LEU A 159 8.48 4.54 1.19
CA LEU A 159 7.36 5.44 0.91
C LEU A 159 7.55 6.29 -0.35
N CYS A 160 8.77 6.40 -0.90
CA CYS A 160 8.98 7.12 -2.16
C CYS A 160 8.20 6.49 -3.33
N LEU A 161 7.94 5.18 -3.31
CA LEU A 161 7.22 4.46 -4.35
C LEU A 161 5.72 4.83 -4.39
N PRO A 162 4.93 4.65 -3.31
CA PRO A 162 3.52 5.05 -3.31
C PRO A 162 3.34 6.56 -3.50
N LEU A 163 4.23 7.39 -2.94
CA LEU A 163 4.14 8.85 -3.12
C LEU A 163 4.51 9.29 -4.54
N GLY A 164 5.48 8.63 -5.17
CA GLY A 164 5.80 8.83 -6.58
C GLY A 164 4.63 8.44 -7.49
N LEU A 165 3.95 7.33 -7.19
CA LEU A 165 2.73 6.93 -7.90
C LEU A 165 1.62 7.96 -7.74
N LEU A 166 1.43 8.49 -6.52
CA LEU A 166 0.49 9.58 -6.28
C LEU A 166 0.85 10.84 -7.07
N ALA A 167 2.12 11.21 -7.13
CA ALA A 167 2.59 12.36 -7.93
C ALA A 167 2.29 12.18 -9.43
N ALA A 168 2.57 11.00 -9.98
CA ALA A 168 2.22 10.66 -11.35
C ALA A 168 0.69 10.68 -11.58
N SER A 169 -0.08 10.24 -10.59
CA SER A 169 -1.55 10.24 -10.64
C SER A 169 -2.13 11.65 -10.61
N ALA A 170 -1.49 12.56 -9.88
CA ALA A 170 -1.83 13.98 -9.87
C ALA A 170 -1.61 14.60 -11.25
N VAL A 171 -0.48 14.31 -11.91
CA VAL A 171 -0.24 14.77 -13.31
C VAL A 171 -1.30 14.25 -14.26
N PHE A 172 -1.64 12.96 -14.16
CA PHE A 172 -2.71 12.37 -14.96
C PHE A 172 -4.05 13.09 -14.76
N LYS A 173 -4.45 13.33 -13.50
CA LYS A 173 -5.72 13.99 -13.18
C LYS A 173 -5.75 15.47 -13.55
N LEU A 174 -4.67 16.19 -13.30
CA LEU A 174 -4.54 17.59 -13.72
C LEU A 174 -4.62 17.72 -15.24
N ASN A 175 -4.00 16.78 -15.99
CA ASN A 175 -4.14 16.74 -17.43
C ASN A 175 -5.61 16.49 -17.85
N GLN A 176 -6.32 15.57 -17.21
CA GLN A 176 -7.76 15.37 -17.48
C GLN A 176 -8.61 16.60 -17.18
N MET A 177 -8.24 17.41 -16.18
CA MET A 177 -8.92 18.67 -15.84
C MET A 177 -8.57 19.83 -16.80
N SER A 178 -7.44 19.76 -17.50
CA SER A 178 -6.95 20.82 -18.39
C SER A 178 -7.72 20.97 -19.72
N GLY A 179 -8.59 20.01 -20.07
CA GLY A 179 -9.32 19.96 -21.35
C GLY A 179 -10.38 21.06 -21.57
N GLY A 180 -10.64 21.90 -20.56
CA GLY A 180 -11.59 23.02 -20.65
C GLY A 180 -13.07 22.61 -20.75
N VAL A 181 -13.95 23.61 -20.73
CA VAL A 181 -15.42 23.42 -20.73
C VAL A 181 -15.93 22.83 -22.06
N HIS A 182 -15.22 23.09 -23.16
CA HIS A 182 -15.65 22.69 -24.51
C HIS A 182 -15.01 21.39 -25.03
N GLY A 183 -13.95 20.88 -24.40
CA GLY A 183 -13.24 19.69 -24.87
C GLY A 183 -13.89 18.36 -24.46
N GLY A 184 -14.85 18.36 -23.53
CA GLY A 184 -15.40 17.13 -22.94
C GLY A 184 -14.45 16.50 -21.91
N LEU A 185 -14.99 15.67 -21.00
CA LEU A 185 -14.17 14.91 -20.03
C LEU A 185 -13.16 14.02 -20.77
N GLY A 186 -11.87 14.11 -20.42
CA GLY A 186 -10.79 13.31 -21.03
C GLY A 186 -10.06 13.99 -22.20
N SER A 187 -10.35 15.27 -22.48
CA SER A 187 -9.68 16.06 -23.53
C SER A 187 -8.39 16.75 -23.07
N GLY A 188 -7.62 16.09 -22.20
CA GLY A 188 -6.38 16.66 -21.68
C GLY A 188 -5.43 17.13 -22.78
N VAL A 189 -4.67 18.18 -22.48
CA VAL A 189 -3.71 18.82 -23.41
C VAL A 189 -2.66 17.81 -23.90
N LEU A 190 -2.21 16.93 -22.99
CA LEU A 190 -1.25 15.88 -23.29
C LEU A 190 -1.99 14.57 -23.59
N LYS A 191 -1.63 13.92 -24.70
CA LYS A 191 -2.17 12.62 -25.13
C LYS A 191 -1.06 11.65 -25.51
N GLY A 192 -1.36 10.36 -25.44
CA GLY A 192 -0.46 9.30 -25.88
C GLY A 192 0.91 9.34 -25.18
N PRO A 193 2.02 9.11 -25.89
CA PRO A 193 3.36 9.00 -25.29
C PRO A 193 3.81 10.22 -24.47
N LYS A 194 3.33 11.43 -24.82
CA LYS A 194 3.68 12.66 -24.10
C LYS A 194 3.11 12.66 -22.67
N LEU A 195 1.89 12.16 -22.48
CA LEU A 195 1.28 12.04 -21.16
C LEU A 195 2.01 10.99 -20.30
N TRP A 196 2.30 9.82 -20.88
CA TRP A 196 3.08 8.78 -20.21
C TRP A 196 4.47 9.28 -19.81
N GLY A 197 5.14 10.01 -20.69
CA GLY A 197 6.44 10.65 -20.40
C GLY A 197 6.35 11.65 -19.24
N ALA A 198 5.32 12.49 -19.20
CA ALA A 198 5.11 13.43 -18.10
C ALA A 198 4.83 12.74 -16.76
N MET A 199 4.02 11.68 -16.76
CA MET A 199 3.74 10.87 -15.58
C MET A 199 5.00 10.16 -15.06
N ALA A 200 5.77 9.53 -15.97
CA ALA A 200 7.02 8.87 -15.62
C ALA A 200 8.07 9.86 -15.09
N ALA A 201 8.18 11.04 -15.72
CA ALA A 201 9.05 12.10 -15.25
C ALA A 201 8.66 12.57 -13.84
N ALA A 202 7.37 12.79 -13.57
CA ALA A 202 6.90 13.18 -12.25
C ALA A 202 7.19 12.10 -11.18
N PHE A 203 6.98 10.83 -11.51
CA PHE A 203 7.36 9.70 -10.65
C PHE A 203 8.86 9.72 -10.34
N ILE A 204 9.71 9.76 -11.36
CA ILE A 204 11.17 9.72 -11.23
C ILE A 204 11.68 10.93 -10.44
N VAL A 205 11.23 12.13 -10.78
CA VAL A 205 11.60 13.37 -10.08
C VAL A 205 11.20 13.27 -8.61
N HIS A 206 9.99 12.80 -8.30
CA HIS A 206 9.55 12.62 -6.92
C HIS A 206 10.46 11.63 -6.18
N VAL A 207 10.74 10.45 -6.76
CA VAL A 207 11.59 9.43 -6.14
C VAL A 207 13.00 9.95 -5.89
N VAL A 208 13.62 10.60 -6.87
CA VAL A 208 14.97 11.17 -6.74
C VAL A 208 15.02 12.24 -5.66
N VAL A 209 14.06 13.16 -5.65
CA VAL A 209 13.98 14.23 -4.64
C VAL A 209 13.73 13.64 -3.25
N HIS A 210 12.81 12.68 -3.13
CA HIS A 210 12.50 12.02 -1.87
C HIS A 210 13.74 11.32 -1.29
N LEU A 211 14.44 10.53 -2.11
CA LEU A 211 15.65 9.81 -1.68
C LEU A 211 16.82 10.77 -1.37
N ALA A 212 16.95 11.88 -2.11
CA ALA A 212 17.98 12.88 -1.86
C ALA A 212 17.75 13.64 -0.54
N LEU A 213 16.48 13.91 -0.19
CA LEU A 213 16.09 14.60 1.04
C LEU A 213 15.96 13.67 2.24
N SER A 214 15.84 12.35 2.03
CA SER A 214 15.73 11.39 3.13
C SER A 214 17.03 11.35 3.96
N PRO A 215 16.98 11.62 5.27
CA PRO A 215 18.16 11.65 6.13
C PRO A 215 18.96 10.33 6.16
N GLY A 216 18.28 9.19 5.93
CA GLY A 216 18.94 7.89 5.82
C GLY A 216 19.98 7.81 4.69
N ALA A 217 19.76 8.52 3.58
CA ALA A 217 20.71 8.59 2.46
C ALA A 217 21.93 9.50 2.78
N GLN A 218 21.77 10.44 3.72
CA GLN A 218 22.85 11.31 4.17
C GLN A 218 23.75 10.59 5.17
N ASN A 219 23.18 9.78 6.06
CA ASN A 219 23.92 9.01 7.07
C ASN A 219 24.74 7.86 6.48
N THR A 220 24.25 7.15 5.45
CA THR A 220 25.02 6.10 4.77
C THR A 220 26.26 6.66 4.03
N LYS A 221 26.14 7.86 3.45
CA LYS A 221 27.30 8.57 2.86
C LYS A 221 28.32 9.00 3.92
N PHE A 222 27.86 9.28 5.14
CA PHE A 222 28.73 9.67 6.26
C PHE A 222 29.54 8.47 6.78
N ASN A 223 28.92 7.29 6.91
CA ASN A 223 29.60 6.07 7.37
C ASN A 223 30.59 5.48 6.35
N LEU A 224 30.31 5.58 5.04
CA LEU A 224 31.30 5.15 4.03
C LEU A 224 32.56 6.04 4.04
N ARG A 225 32.42 7.33 4.38
CA ARG A 225 33.57 8.23 4.52
C ARG A 225 34.39 7.97 5.79
N SER A 226 33.77 7.60 6.90
CA SER A 226 34.50 7.28 8.14
C SER A 226 35.24 5.94 8.06
N VAL A 227 34.69 4.95 7.34
CA VAL A 227 35.35 3.65 7.12
C VAL A 227 36.50 3.74 6.12
N LEU A 228 36.45 4.67 5.15
CA LEU A 228 37.54 4.90 4.19
C LEU A 228 38.69 5.77 4.74
N LEU A 229 38.56 6.30 5.96
CA LEU A 229 39.57 7.14 6.62
C LEU A 229 40.34 6.39 7.74
N HIS A 230 40.15 5.08 7.86
CA HIS A 230 40.91 4.17 8.73
C HIS A 230 41.52 3.03 7.91
#